data_AF-A0A3M2LUD4-F1
#
_entry.id   AF-A0A3M2LUD4-F1
#
_cell.length_a   1.000
_cell.length_b   1.000
_cell.length_c   1.000
_cell.angle_alpha   90.00
_cell.angle_beta   90.00
_cell.angle_gamma   90.00
#
_symmetry.space_group_name_H-M   'P 1'
#
loop_
_entity.id
_entity.type
_entity.pdbx_description
1 polymer ?
#
loop_
_entity_poly.entity_id
_entity_poly.type
_entity_poly.pdbx_seq_one_letter_code
_entity_poly.pdbx_strand_id
1 'polypeptide(L)'
;MVALVAVVALSAGGWALYTRARPYLHGSGCEVRTALGKMPLDLDQAANGSTIAAVAVRKALPERASVIAFATAIQESHMRNLAGGDRDSVGMFQQRPSQGWGSPDKLRDPVQSTSKFFDALVKVKDYLDLDLHDAAQRVQRSADGNAYAQHEPDAKVLAQAFGGRSAASVRCWYPPNKRTDPRRADAVREMRRAFGSRLQVVAPAAPDYDAVRAPNERTGWAVAAWAVTHAQTFGLSEVRFAGRHWRASEGHDGWTHDAKAPATTVIVR
;
A
#
# COMPACT_ATOMS: atom_id res chain seq x y z
N MET A 1 -32.43 40.60 -14.98
CA MET A 1 -31.46 40.59 -13.86
C MET A 1 -31.83 39.54 -12.80
N VAL A 2 -33.06 39.54 -12.26
CA VAL A 2 -33.51 38.60 -11.21
C VAL A 2 -33.39 37.11 -11.60
N ALA A 3 -33.80 36.72 -12.81
CA ALA A 3 -33.70 35.32 -13.26
C ALA A 3 -32.25 34.82 -13.35
N LEU A 4 -31.32 35.68 -13.80
CA LEU A 4 -29.89 35.34 -13.86
C LEU A 4 -29.30 35.15 -12.45
N VAL A 5 -29.66 36.04 -11.52
CA VAL A 5 -29.24 35.93 -10.11
C VAL A 5 -29.78 34.64 -9.47
N ALA A 6 -31.03 34.28 -9.73
CA ALA A 6 -31.63 33.05 -9.23
C ALA A 6 -30.93 31.79 -9.80
N VAL A 7 -30.64 31.76 -11.10
CA VAL A 7 -29.91 30.64 -11.73
C VAL A 7 -28.49 30.51 -11.16
N VAL A 8 -27.77 31.63 -10.98
CA VAL A 8 -26.44 31.62 -10.37
C VAL A 8 -26.50 31.13 -8.92
N ALA A 9 -27.47 31.59 -8.13
CA ALA A 9 -27.64 31.16 -6.75
C ALA A 9 -27.98 29.67 -6.63
N LEU A 10 -28.89 29.16 -7.47
CA LEU A 10 -29.24 27.73 -7.52
C LEU A 10 -28.06 26.87 -7.97
N SER A 11 -27.29 27.35 -8.97
CA SER A 11 -26.10 26.65 -9.46
C SER A 11 -25.00 26.60 -8.40
N ALA A 12 -24.75 27.71 -7.70
CA ALA A 12 -23.80 27.79 -6.59
C ALA A 12 -24.24 26.90 -5.42
N GLY A 13 -25.53 26.93 -5.05
CA GLY A 13 -26.09 26.07 -4.02
C GLY A 13 -26.00 24.58 -4.37
N GLY A 14 -26.33 24.21 -5.61
CA GLY A 14 -26.20 22.85 -6.11
C GLY A 14 -24.74 22.38 -6.13
N TRP A 15 -23.81 23.22 -6.55
CA TRP A 15 -22.37 22.92 -6.52
C TRP A 15 -21.83 22.80 -5.09
N ALA A 16 -22.25 23.66 -4.17
CA ALA A 16 -21.88 23.56 -2.76
C ALA A 16 -22.43 22.27 -2.10
N LEU A 17 -23.67 21.88 -2.44
CA LEU A 17 -24.25 20.62 -1.96
C LEU A 17 -23.51 19.41 -2.55
N TYR A 18 -23.24 19.43 -3.86
CA TYR A 18 -22.49 18.37 -4.53
C TYR A 18 -21.09 18.20 -3.94
N THR A 19 -20.32 19.29 -3.79
CA THR A 19 -18.97 19.23 -3.21
C THR A 19 -18.98 18.72 -1.77
N ARG A 20 -20.01 19.04 -0.98
CA ARG A 20 -20.18 18.52 0.39
C ARG A 20 -20.60 17.04 0.43
N ALA A 21 -21.44 16.59 -0.50
CA ALA A 21 -21.95 15.22 -0.56
C ALA A 21 -20.97 14.26 -1.25
N ARG A 22 -20.21 14.73 -2.23
CA ARG A 22 -19.31 13.95 -3.10
C ARG A 22 -18.40 12.98 -2.34
N PRO A 23 -17.73 13.34 -1.23
CA PRO A 23 -16.89 12.40 -0.47
C PRO A 23 -17.62 11.17 0.06
N TYR A 24 -18.95 11.24 0.23
CA TYR A 24 -19.77 10.13 0.70
C TYR A 24 -20.26 9.22 -0.43
N LEU A 25 -20.16 9.64 -1.70
CA LEU A 25 -20.71 8.93 -2.85
C LEU A 25 -19.79 7.83 -3.41
N HIS A 26 -18.49 7.87 -3.10
CA HIS A 26 -17.48 7.02 -3.76
C HIS A 26 -17.12 5.74 -2.98
N GLY A 27 -17.82 5.43 -1.89
CA GLY A 27 -17.48 4.29 -1.03
C GLY A 27 -16.05 4.42 -0.46
N SER A 28 -15.38 3.28 -0.24
CA SER A 28 -13.97 3.24 0.16
C SER A 28 -13.18 2.35 -0.79
N GLY A 29 -11.92 2.70 -1.03
CA GLY A 29 -11.05 1.91 -1.89
C GLY A 29 -9.73 2.60 -2.17
N CYS A 30 -8.90 1.92 -2.93
CA CYS A 30 -7.66 2.43 -3.48
C CYS A 30 -7.58 2.09 -4.98
N GLU A 31 -6.74 2.81 -5.70
CA GLU A 31 -6.35 2.46 -7.06
C GLU A 31 -4.84 2.66 -7.18
N VAL A 32 -4.16 1.67 -7.74
CA VAL A 32 -2.80 1.83 -8.25
C VAL A 32 -2.85 2.11 -9.74
N ARG A 33 -2.01 3.02 -10.22
CA ARG A 33 -1.90 3.39 -11.63
C ARG A 33 -0.45 3.61 -12.03
N THR A 34 0.05 2.77 -12.91
CA THR A 34 1.41 2.81 -13.45
C THR A 34 1.36 2.86 -14.97
N ALA A 35 2.53 2.92 -15.62
CA ALA A 35 2.63 2.75 -17.06
C ALA A 35 2.21 1.34 -17.54
N LEU A 36 2.28 0.32 -16.67
CA LEU A 36 1.91 -1.06 -17.00
C LEU A 36 0.40 -1.32 -16.89
N GLY A 37 -0.34 -0.49 -16.17
CA GLY A 37 -1.77 -0.69 -15.96
C GLY A 37 -2.31 0.00 -14.71
N LYS A 38 -3.61 -0.20 -14.49
CA LYS A 38 -4.32 0.25 -13.30
C LYS A 38 -5.01 -0.93 -12.63
N MET A 39 -5.07 -0.92 -11.29
CA MET A 39 -5.73 -1.97 -10.53
C MET A 39 -6.50 -1.33 -9.36
N PRO A 40 -7.83 -1.53 -9.29
CA PRO A 40 -8.60 -1.18 -8.10
C PRO A 40 -8.28 -2.17 -6.98
N LEU A 41 -8.22 -1.66 -5.75
CA LEU A 41 -7.98 -2.43 -4.53
C LEU A 41 -8.96 -1.94 -3.47
N ASP A 42 -9.36 -2.81 -2.54
CA ASP A 42 -9.88 -2.30 -1.28
C ASP A 42 -8.74 -1.79 -0.37
N LEU A 43 -9.12 -1.17 0.75
CA LEU A 43 -8.16 -0.58 1.68
C LEU A 43 -7.22 -1.63 2.29
N ASP A 44 -7.73 -2.83 2.60
CA ASP A 44 -6.93 -3.91 3.22
C ASP A 44 -5.93 -4.50 2.23
N GLN A 45 -6.36 -4.75 0.98
CA GLN A 45 -5.49 -5.23 -0.10
C GLN A 45 -4.38 -4.23 -0.38
N ALA A 46 -4.68 -2.93 -0.39
CA ALA A 46 -3.69 -1.89 -0.61
C ALA A 46 -2.69 -1.78 0.56
N ALA A 47 -3.17 -1.87 1.81
CA ALA A 47 -2.31 -1.86 3.00
C ALA A 47 -1.39 -3.08 3.09
N ASN A 48 -1.92 -4.28 2.80
CA ASN A 48 -1.12 -5.50 2.72
C ASN A 48 -0.13 -5.43 1.57
N GLY A 49 -0.56 -4.95 0.40
CA GLY A 49 0.29 -4.83 -0.78
C GLY A 49 1.45 -3.86 -0.59
N SER A 50 1.22 -2.68 0.01
CA SER A 50 2.30 -1.75 0.33
C SER A 50 3.23 -2.31 1.41
N THR A 51 2.73 -3.15 2.32
CA THR A 51 3.55 -3.86 3.31
C THR A 51 4.47 -4.90 2.67
N ILE A 52 4.01 -5.63 1.64
CA ILE A 52 4.87 -6.55 0.86
C ILE A 52 6.07 -5.79 0.28
N ALA A 53 5.83 -4.66 -0.38
CA ALA A 53 6.89 -3.84 -0.96
C ALA A 53 7.81 -3.24 0.12
N ALA A 54 7.25 -2.75 1.23
CA ALA A 54 8.03 -2.18 2.33
C ALA A 54 9.03 -3.19 2.91
N VAL A 55 8.61 -4.44 3.11
CA VAL A 55 9.50 -5.51 3.61
C VAL A 55 10.55 -5.90 2.56
N ALA A 56 10.21 -5.90 1.26
CA ALA A 56 11.19 -6.12 0.20
C ALA A 56 12.28 -5.03 0.20
N VAL A 57 11.88 -3.76 0.36
CA VAL A 57 12.80 -2.63 0.53
C VAL A 57 13.67 -2.79 1.77
N ARG A 58 13.07 -3.16 2.92
CA ARG A 58 13.81 -3.44 4.17
C ARG A 58 14.90 -4.48 3.97
N LYS A 59 14.57 -5.57 3.27
CA LYS A 59 15.47 -6.69 3.00
C LYS A 59 16.41 -6.44 1.80
N ALA A 60 16.34 -5.26 1.17
CA ALA A 60 17.12 -4.90 -0.02
C ALA A 60 16.98 -5.93 -1.16
N LEU A 61 15.76 -6.46 -1.35
CA LEU A 61 15.48 -7.45 -2.37
C LEU A 61 15.22 -6.79 -3.74
N PRO A 62 15.58 -7.46 -4.85
CA PRO A 62 15.28 -6.96 -6.17
C PRO A 62 13.77 -6.99 -6.42
N GLU A 63 13.31 -6.18 -7.38
CA GLU A 63 11.89 -6.10 -7.72
C GLU A 63 11.27 -7.46 -8.10
N ARG A 64 12.05 -8.34 -8.75
CA ARG A 64 11.59 -9.68 -9.09
C ARG A 64 11.07 -10.44 -7.86
N ALA A 65 11.69 -10.27 -6.69
CA ALA A 65 11.20 -10.86 -5.46
C ALA A 65 9.82 -10.30 -5.08
N SER A 66 9.62 -8.98 -5.17
CA SER A 66 8.30 -8.36 -4.94
C SER A 66 7.25 -8.88 -5.93
N VAL A 67 7.59 -9.01 -7.22
CA VAL A 67 6.66 -9.55 -8.23
C VAL A 67 6.26 -10.98 -7.88
N ILE A 68 7.20 -11.84 -7.51
CA ILE A 68 6.90 -13.22 -7.06
C ILE A 68 5.99 -13.18 -5.82
N ALA A 69 6.30 -12.37 -4.82
CA ALA A 69 5.49 -12.24 -3.61
C ALA A 69 4.07 -11.73 -3.88
N PHE A 70 3.89 -10.73 -4.75
CA PHE A 70 2.57 -10.22 -5.11
C PHE A 70 1.75 -11.28 -5.85
N ALA A 71 2.33 -11.96 -6.84
CA ALA A 71 1.63 -13.02 -7.56
C ALA A 71 1.22 -14.17 -6.62
N THR A 72 2.09 -14.55 -5.67
CA THR A 72 1.74 -15.51 -4.63
C THR A 72 0.61 -14.99 -3.75
N ALA A 73 0.72 -13.80 -3.17
CA ALA A 73 -0.32 -13.27 -2.28
C ALA A 73 -1.69 -13.09 -2.98
N ILE A 74 -1.69 -12.73 -4.28
CA ILE A 74 -2.92 -12.68 -5.08
C ILE A 74 -3.53 -14.08 -5.21
N GLN A 75 -2.72 -15.08 -5.57
CA GLN A 75 -3.21 -16.45 -5.75
C GLN A 75 -3.71 -17.07 -4.43
N GLU A 76 -3.01 -16.82 -3.32
CA GLU A 76 -3.31 -17.46 -2.04
C GLU A 76 -4.52 -16.84 -1.33
N SER A 77 -4.70 -15.52 -1.41
CA SER A 77 -5.76 -14.85 -0.64
C SER A 77 -6.31 -13.58 -1.27
N HIS A 78 -6.01 -13.31 -2.54
CA HIS A 78 -6.24 -12.02 -3.17
C HIS A 78 -5.64 -10.85 -2.35
N MET A 79 -4.47 -11.08 -1.74
CA MET A 79 -3.78 -10.15 -0.83
C MET A 79 -4.55 -9.78 0.45
N ARG A 80 -5.55 -10.57 0.85
CA ARG A 80 -6.27 -10.39 2.11
C ARG A 80 -5.57 -11.12 3.24
N ASN A 81 -5.49 -10.50 4.42
CA ASN A 81 -4.93 -11.13 5.61
C ASN A 81 -6.00 -11.99 6.30
N LEU A 82 -6.18 -13.21 5.83
CA LEU A 82 -7.29 -14.08 6.26
C LEU A 82 -7.03 -14.70 7.65
N ALA A 83 -8.10 -14.84 8.44
CA ALA A 83 -8.03 -15.50 9.75
C ALA A 83 -7.73 -17.01 9.63
N GLY A 84 -8.12 -17.64 8.53
CA GLY A 84 -7.90 -19.05 8.22
C GLY A 84 -8.20 -19.36 6.74
N GLY A 85 -7.91 -20.60 6.32
CA GLY A 85 -8.19 -21.13 4.99
C GLY A 85 -8.07 -22.65 4.97
N ASP A 86 -7.48 -23.23 3.93
CA ASP A 86 -7.32 -24.69 3.84
C ASP A 86 -6.46 -25.22 5.00
N ARG A 87 -6.97 -26.25 5.69
CA ARG A 87 -6.35 -26.85 6.90
C ARG A 87 -6.05 -25.80 7.98
N ASP A 88 -4.77 -25.58 8.27
CA ASP A 88 -4.28 -24.63 9.26
C ASP A 88 -3.62 -23.39 8.63
N SER A 89 -3.84 -23.16 7.33
CA SER A 89 -3.31 -22.00 6.61
C SER A 89 -3.89 -20.69 7.14
N VAL A 90 -3.05 -19.66 7.30
CA VAL A 90 -3.47 -18.33 7.77
C VAL A 90 -2.72 -17.21 7.05
N GLY A 91 -3.27 -16.00 7.11
CA GLY A 91 -2.63 -14.78 6.64
C GLY A 91 -2.60 -14.63 5.12
N MET A 92 -1.88 -13.62 4.62
CA MET A 92 -1.92 -13.24 3.20
C MET A 92 -1.22 -14.21 2.24
N PHE A 93 -0.34 -15.07 2.76
CA PHE A 93 0.36 -16.08 1.98
C PHE A 93 -0.17 -17.50 2.26
N GLN A 94 -1.28 -17.63 3.01
CA GLN A 94 -1.85 -18.92 3.43
C GLN A 94 -0.79 -19.90 3.96
N GLN A 95 0.12 -19.38 4.79
CA GLN A 95 1.23 -20.16 5.34
C GLN A 95 0.74 -21.09 6.45
N ARG A 96 1.23 -22.33 6.46
CA ARG A 96 0.79 -23.37 7.40
C ARG A 96 1.73 -23.52 8.60
N PRO A 97 1.28 -23.25 9.85
CA PRO A 97 2.03 -23.55 11.06
C PRO A 97 2.58 -24.98 11.11
N SER A 98 1.75 -25.97 10.75
CA SER A 98 2.12 -27.39 10.71
C SER A 98 3.23 -27.74 9.72
N GLN A 99 3.52 -26.87 8.74
CA GLN A 99 4.63 -27.03 7.79
C GLN A 99 5.90 -26.26 8.23
N GLY A 100 5.94 -25.77 9.47
CA GLY A 100 7.11 -25.09 10.02
C GLY A 100 7.21 -23.61 9.69
N TRP A 101 6.14 -23.00 9.14
CA TRP A 101 6.14 -21.56 8.86
C TRP A 101 6.17 -20.71 10.14
N GLY A 102 5.73 -21.22 11.29
CA GLY A 102 5.77 -20.54 12.59
C GLY A 102 4.41 -20.51 13.28
N SER A 103 4.28 -19.73 14.36
CA SER A 103 3.01 -19.66 15.10
C SER A 103 1.93 -18.87 14.34
N PRO A 104 0.64 -19.25 14.45
CA PRO A 104 -0.46 -18.57 13.77
C PRO A 104 -0.48 -17.05 13.96
N ASP A 105 -0.24 -16.57 15.18
CA ASP A 105 -0.27 -15.12 15.49
C ASP A 105 0.81 -14.34 14.73
N LYS A 106 1.98 -14.96 14.49
CA LYS A 106 3.04 -14.35 13.68
C LYS A 106 2.71 -14.41 12.19
N LEU A 107 2.03 -15.45 11.74
CA LEU A 107 1.63 -15.57 10.33
C LEU A 107 0.44 -14.66 9.97
N ARG A 108 -0.34 -14.22 10.96
CA ARG A 108 -1.37 -13.18 10.80
C ARG A 108 -0.82 -11.74 10.87
N ASP A 109 0.44 -11.53 11.23
CA ASP A 109 1.09 -10.22 11.12
C ASP A 109 1.61 -10.05 9.68
N PRO A 110 1.12 -9.06 8.90
CA PRO A 110 1.53 -8.84 7.53
C PRO A 110 3.04 -8.64 7.34
N VAL A 111 3.72 -7.98 8.28
CA VAL A 111 5.16 -7.76 8.20
C VAL A 111 5.94 -9.06 8.43
N GLN A 112 5.46 -9.89 9.35
CA GLN A 112 6.13 -11.15 9.72
C GLN A 112 5.91 -12.25 8.67
N SER A 113 4.68 -12.45 8.21
CA SER A 113 4.36 -13.41 7.14
C SER A 113 5.10 -13.09 5.84
N THR A 114 5.11 -11.81 5.44
CA THR A 114 5.90 -11.33 4.30
C THR A 114 7.40 -11.56 4.50
N SER A 115 7.93 -11.27 5.70
CA SER A 115 9.34 -11.51 6.00
C SER A 115 9.70 -12.97 5.81
N LYS A 116 8.88 -13.87 6.36
CA LYS A 116 9.07 -15.32 6.26
C LYS A 116 8.99 -15.81 4.82
N PHE A 117 8.04 -15.29 4.03
CA PHE A 117 7.95 -15.62 2.61
C PHE A 117 9.27 -15.29 1.89
N PHE A 118 9.78 -14.07 2.07
CA PHE A 118 11.06 -13.69 1.47
C PHE A 118 12.24 -14.50 2.01
N ASP A 119 12.27 -14.83 3.30
CA ASP A 119 13.31 -15.67 3.90
C ASP A 119 13.32 -17.09 3.33
N ALA A 120 12.17 -17.60 2.86
CA ALA A 120 12.07 -18.84 2.11
C ALA A 120 12.47 -18.65 0.63
N LEU A 121 12.00 -17.58 -0.03
CA LEU A 121 12.28 -17.29 -1.43
C LEU A 121 13.79 -17.18 -1.72
N VAL A 122 14.55 -16.48 -0.88
CA VAL A 122 16.00 -16.31 -1.09
C VAL A 122 16.80 -17.60 -0.92
N LYS A 123 16.20 -18.67 -0.37
CA LYS A 123 16.81 -20.01 -0.29
C LYS A 123 16.53 -20.85 -1.53
N VAL A 124 15.61 -20.41 -2.40
CA VAL A 124 15.37 -21.05 -3.69
C VAL A 124 16.53 -20.70 -4.61
N LYS A 125 17.30 -21.72 -4.97
CA LYS A 125 18.43 -21.57 -5.90
C LYS A 125 17.96 -20.95 -7.22
N ASP A 126 18.68 -19.93 -7.67
CA ASP A 126 18.49 -19.22 -8.94
C ASP A 126 17.07 -18.65 -9.15
N TYR A 127 16.35 -18.32 -8.07
CA TYR A 127 14.94 -17.87 -8.16
C TYR A 127 14.70 -16.64 -9.05
N LEU A 128 15.74 -15.84 -9.30
CA LEU A 128 15.68 -14.68 -10.18
C LEU A 128 15.54 -15.08 -11.66
N ASP A 129 16.11 -16.22 -12.03
CA ASP A 129 16.15 -16.75 -13.40
C ASP A 129 15.03 -17.77 -13.65
N LEU A 130 14.33 -18.20 -12.60
CA LEU A 130 13.15 -19.05 -12.72
C LEU A 130 11.95 -18.28 -13.26
N ASP A 131 11.08 -19.03 -13.94
CA ASP A 131 9.71 -18.58 -14.16
C ASP A 131 9.05 -18.26 -12.81
N LEU A 132 8.17 -17.26 -12.81
CA LEU A 132 7.58 -16.74 -11.57
C LEU A 132 6.87 -17.86 -10.80
N HIS A 133 6.15 -18.69 -11.54
CA HIS A 133 5.33 -19.75 -11.02
C HIS A 133 6.18 -20.87 -10.41
N ASP A 134 7.32 -21.19 -11.02
CA ASP A 134 8.32 -22.12 -10.47
C ASP A 134 8.92 -21.61 -9.16
N ALA A 135 9.31 -20.33 -9.11
CA ALA A 135 9.86 -19.73 -7.90
C ALA A 135 8.82 -19.73 -6.76
N ALA A 136 7.60 -19.26 -7.04
CA ALA A 136 6.48 -19.26 -6.09
C ALA A 136 6.14 -20.67 -5.60
N GLN A 137 6.07 -21.63 -6.52
CA GLN A 137 5.77 -23.03 -6.22
C GLN A 137 6.84 -23.68 -5.36
N ARG A 138 8.13 -23.37 -5.57
CA ARG A 138 9.22 -23.89 -4.71
C ARG A 138 9.16 -23.35 -3.29
N VAL A 139 8.63 -22.13 -3.10
CA VAL A 139 8.39 -21.55 -1.77
C VAL A 139 7.17 -22.17 -1.10
N GLN A 140 6.02 -22.18 -1.79
CA GLN A 140 4.73 -22.56 -1.20
C GLN A 140 4.49 -24.07 -1.17
N ARG A 141 5.08 -24.81 -2.12
CA ARG A 141 4.87 -26.26 -2.32
C ARG A 141 3.38 -26.61 -2.39
N SER A 142 2.61 -25.87 -3.17
CA SER A 142 1.17 -26.10 -3.35
C SER A 142 0.88 -27.25 -4.34
N ALA A 143 -0.37 -27.61 -4.57
CA ALA A 143 -0.72 -28.72 -5.47
C ALA A 143 -0.70 -28.36 -6.97
N ASP A 144 -0.74 -27.06 -7.31
CA ASP A 144 -0.79 -26.58 -8.70
C ASP A 144 0.08 -25.33 -8.88
N GLY A 145 1.28 -25.53 -9.43
CA GLY A 145 2.26 -24.46 -9.59
C GLY A 145 1.91 -23.45 -10.67
N ASN A 146 1.15 -23.81 -11.71
CA ASN A 146 0.91 -22.92 -12.86
C ASN A 146 -0.06 -21.78 -12.53
N ALA A 147 -0.85 -21.92 -11.47
CA ALA A 147 -1.84 -20.93 -11.07
C ALA A 147 -1.24 -19.56 -10.72
N TYR A 148 0.04 -19.49 -10.35
CA TYR A 148 0.70 -18.21 -10.06
C TYR A 148 1.01 -17.38 -11.33
N ALA A 149 1.23 -18.04 -12.48
CA ALA A 149 1.69 -17.37 -13.70
C ALA A 149 0.71 -16.30 -14.21
N GLN A 150 -0.59 -16.56 -14.06
CA GLN A 150 -1.65 -15.64 -14.51
C GLN A 150 -1.61 -14.27 -13.80
N HIS A 151 -1.03 -14.21 -12.60
CA HIS A 151 -0.98 -12.99 -11.77
C HIS A 151 0.28 -12.16 -12.00
N GLU A 152 1.21 -12.61 -12.85
CA GLU A 152 2.45 -11.88 -13.10
C GLU A 152 2.24 -10.45 -13.64
N PRO A 153 1.29 -10.18 -14.57
CA PRO A 153 1.03 -8.81 -15.03
C PRO A 153 0.59 -7.88 -13.89
N ASP A 154 -0.38 -8.30 -13.08
CA ASP A 154 -0.88 -7.53 -11.94
C ASP A 154 0.21 -7.33 -10.88
N ALA A 155 0.99 -8.38 -10.60
CA ALA A 155 2.12 -8.31 -9.69
C ALA A 155 3.19 -7.29 -10.12
N LYS A 156 3.43 -7.13 -11.43
CA LYS A 156 4.34 -6.10 -11.96
C LYS A 156 3.79 -4.69 -11.74
N VAL A 157 2.48 -4.48 -11.94
CA VAL A 157 1.82 -3.19 -11.64
C VAL A 157 1.98 -2.83 -10.16
N LEU A 158 1.68 -3.77 -9.26
CA LEU A 158 1.79 -3.58 -7.81
C LEU A 158 3.24 -3.32 -7.38
N ALA A 159 4.21 -4.07 -7.93
CA ALA A 159 5.63 -3.89 -7.61
C ALA A 159 6.16 -2.52 -8.05
N GLN A 160 5.75 -2.01 -9.21
CA GLN A 160 6.13 -0.66 -9.63
C GLN A 160 5.49 0.44 -8.77
N ALA A 161 4.21 0.28 -8.42
CA ALA A 161 3.48 1.26 -7.63
C ALA A 161 3.99 1.30 -6.18
N PHE A 162 3.91 0.18 -5.46
CA PHE A 162 4.28 0.12 -4.05
C PHE A 162 5.79 0.10 -3.80
N GLY A 163 6.58 -0.34 -4.78
CA GLY A 163 8.05 -0.25 -4.74
C GLY A 163 8.60 1.14 -5.09
N GLY A 164 7.72 2.13 -5.30
CA GLY A 164 8.07 3.54 -5.51
C GLY A 164 8.75 3.87 -6.84
N ARG A 165 8.65 2.99 -7.85
CA ARG A 165 9.13 3.31 -9.21
C ARG A 165 8.20 4.28 -9.93
N SER A 166 6.91 4.18 -9.68
CA SER A 166 5.91 5.10 -10.23
C SER A 166 5.58 6.15 -9.17
N ALA A 167 5.99 7.40 -9.40
CA ALA A 167 5.68 8.51 -8.52
C ALA A 167 4.17 8.76 -8.46
N ALA A 168 3.64 9.04 -7.27
CA ALA A 168 2.23 9.39 -7.05
C ALA A 168 1.21 8.39 -7.65
N SER A 169 1.59 7.11 -7.77
CA SER A 169 0.79 6.09 -8.45
C SER A 169 -0.30 5.46 -7.59
N VAL A 170 -0.31 5.71 -6.28
CA VAL A 170 -1.23 5.09 -5.32
C VAL A 170 -2.14 6.16 -4.76
N ARG A 171 -3.45 5.97 -4.90
CA ARG A 171 -4.47 6.80 -4.25
C ARG A 171 -5.43 5.93 -3.48
N CYS A 172 -5.89 6.42 -2.34
CA CYS A 172 -6.91 5.79 -1.52
C CYS A 172 -7.98 6.80 -1.15
N TRP A 173 -9.19 6.35 -0.85
CA TRP A 173 -10.29 7.18 -0.42
C TRP A 173 -11.22 6.40 0.51
N TYR A 174 -11.85 7.13 1.41
CA TYR A 174 -12.86 6.63 2.34
C TYR A 174 -13.73 7.82 2.77
N PRO A 175 -15.02 7.59 3.05
CA PRO A 175 -15.92 8.67 3.35
C PRO A 175 -15.57 9.28 4.72
N PRO A 176 -15.91 10.57 4.96
CA PRO A 176 -15.54 11.24 6.21
C PRO A 176 -16.02 10.55 7.49
N ASN A 177 -17.16 9.85 7.44
CA ASN A 177 -17.71 9.08 8.57
C ASN A 177 -16.96 7.75 8.85
N LYS A 178 -15.97 7.40 8.04
CA LYS A 178 -15.09 6.22 8.21
C LYS A 178 -13.67 6.62 8.63
N ARG A 179 -13.46 7.90 8.99
CA ARG A 179 -12.20 8.39 9.55
C ARG A 179 -11.98 7.83 10.95
N THR A 180 -10.72 7.55 11.26
CA THR A 180 -10.26 7.17 12.60
C THR A 180 -9.53 8.34 13.23
N ASP A 181 -9.51 8.40 14.56
CA ASP A 181 -8.74 9.40 15.29
C ASP A 181 -7.25 9.33 14.93
N PRO A 182 -6.54 10.48 14.89
CA PRO A 182 -5.12 10.50 14.51
C PRO A 182 -4.26 9.64 15.44
N ARG A 183 -3.52 8.69 14.85
CA ARG A 183 -2.58 7.79 15.53
C ARG A 183 -1.21 7.82 14.83
N ARG A 184 -0.72 9.03 14.48
CA ARG A 184 0.52 9.21 13.71
C ARG A 184 1.74 8.51 14.32
N ALA A 185 1.89 8.59 15.64
CA ALA A 185 2.99 7.91 16.34
C ALA A 185 2.96 6.39 16.11
N ASP A 186 1.78 5.79 16.03
CA ASP A 186 1.61 4.35 15.74
C ASP A 186 1.94 4.07 14.28
N ALA A 187 1.51 4.94 13.35
CA ALA A 187 1.87 4.86 11.94
C ALA A 187 3.39 4.87 11.74
N VAL A 188 4.11 5.76 12.41
CA VAL A 188 5.58 5.83 12.32
C VAL A 188 6.24 4.57 12.89
N ARG A 189 5.73 4.02 14.01
CA ARG A 189 6.24 2.75 14.57
C ARG A 189 6.01 1.59 13.62
N GLU A 190 4.84 1.53 12.99
CA GLU A 190 4.49 0.53 11.99
C GLU A 190 5.37 0.66 10.73
N MET A 191 5.55 1.87 10.19
CA MET A 191 6.46 2.14 9.07
C MET A 191 7.87 1.62 9.37
N ARG A 192 8.40 1.89 10.58
CA ARG A 192 9.70 1.37 10.99
C ARG A 192 9.73 -0.13 11.10
N ARG A 193 8.63 -0.78 11.53
CA ARG A 193 8.53 -2.25 11.51
C ARG A 193 8.62 -2.76 10.07
N ALA A 194 7.88 -2.16 9.13
CA ALA A 194 7.82 -2.59 7.74
C ALA A 194 9.11 -2.33 6.95
N PHE A 195 9.66 -1.11 6.99
CA PHE A 195 10.84 -0.66 6.23
C PHE A 195 12.18 -0.87 6.96
N GLY A 196 12.17 -1.13 8.27
CA GLY A 196 13.38 -1.32 9.09
C GLY A 196 14.07 -0.01 9.50
N SER A 197 15.24 -0.15 10.13
CA SER A 197 15.97 0.95 10.77
C SER A 197 16.62 1.97 9.82
N ARG A 198 16.72 1.65 8.52
CA ARG A 198 17.23 2.60 7.50
C ARG A 198 16.28 3.77 7.27
N LEU A 199 15.02 3.62 7.67
CA LEU A 199 14.02 4.67 7.61
C LEU A 199 14.19 5.60 8.83
N GLN A 200 14.69 6.81 8.59
CA GLN A 200 15.03 7.75 9.67
C GLN A 200 13.83 8.63 10.02
N VAL A 201 13.36 8.54 11.26
CA VAL A 201 12.36 9.48 11.79
C VAL A 201 13.07 10.80 12.07
N VAL A 202 12.54 11.89 11.53
CA VAL A 202 13.10 13.24 11.70
C VAL A 202 12.12 14.12 12.46
N ALA A 203 12.64 15.14 13.13
CA ALA A 203 11.80 16.10 13.85
C ALA A 203 10.79 16.73 12.89
N PRO A 204 9.51 16.86 13.29
CA PRO A 204 8.50 17.41 12.42
C PRO A 204 8.68 18.91 12.24
N ALA A 205 8.26 19.42 11.08
CA ALA A 205 8.31 20.85 10.79
C ALA A 205 7.26 21.66 11.57
N ALA A 206 6.21 21.02 12.07
CA ALA A 206 5.13 21.63 12.86
C ALA A 206 4.47 20.58 13.78
N PRO A 207 3.78 20.99 14.87
CA PRO A 207 3.28 20.08 15.92
C PRO A 207 2.34 18.97 15.42
N ASP A 208 1.59 19.22 14.35
CA ASP A 208 0.60 18.29 13.81
C ASP A 208 1.14 17.36 12.73
N TYR A 209 2.45 17.40 12.46
CA TYR A 209 3.07 16.60 11.42
C TYR A 209 4.05 15.60 12.04
N ASP A 210 4.31 14.52 11.31
CA ASP A 210 5.44 13.64 11.50
C ASP A 210 6.21 13.54 10.18
N ALA A 211 7.51 13.28 10.26
CA ALA A 211 8.35 13.29 9.09
C ALA A 211 9.35 12.14 9.11
N VAL A 212 9.54 11.55 7.93
CA VAL A 212 10.40 10.39 7.76
C VAL A 212 11.31 10.61 6.56
N ARG A 213 12.63 10.59 6.78
CA ARG A 213 13.63 10.70 5.73
C ARG A 213 13.89 9.34 5.09
N ALA A 214 13.78 9.30 3.77
CA ALA A 214 14.08 8.14 2.94
C ALA A 214 15.51 8.23 2.37
N PRO A 215 16.19 7.10 2.15
CA PRO A 215 17.57 7.08 1.62
C PRO A 215 17.68 7.53 0.16
N ASN A 216 16.60 7.43 -0.61
CA ASN A 216 16.51 7.89 -1.99
C ASN A 216 15.03 8.13 -2.35
N GLU A 217 14.80 8.76 -3.50
CA GLU A 217 13.45 9.14 -3.93
C GLU A 217 12.53 7.92 -4.11
N ARG A 218 13.03 6.82 -4.69
CA ARG A 218 12.25 5.59 -4.88
C ARG A 218 11.72 5.03 -3.54
N THR A 219 12.58 4.95 -2.52
CA THR A 219 12.14 4.54 -1.19
C THR A 219 11.17 5.55 -0.59
N GLY A 220 11.35 6.85 -0.83
CA GLY A 220 10.40 7.87 -0.39
C GLY A 220 9.01 7.69 -1.01
N TRP A 221 8.93 7.36 -2.31
CA TRP A 221 7.66 7.03 -2.96
C TRP A 221 7.02 5.75 -2.41
N ALA A 222 7.81 4.74 -2.07
CA ALA A 222 7.31 3.54 -1.40
C ALA A 222 6.73 3.85 -0.01
N VAL A 223 7.40 4.71 0.77
CA VAL A 223 6.94 5.17 2.09
C VAL A 223 5.68 6.02 1.97
N ALA A 224 5.62 6.93 0.98
CA ALA A 224 4.44 7.75 0.70
C ALA A 224 3.23 6.89 0.30
N ALA A 225 3.44 5.88 -0.56
CA ALA A 225 2.40 4.92 -0.92
C ALA A 225 1.90 4.15 0.31
N TRP A 226 2.82 3.65 1.15
CA TRP A 226 2.47 2.98 2.41
C TRP A 226 1.63 3.88 3.32
N ALA A 227 2.01 5.17 3.48
CA ALA A 227 1.27 6.11 4.31
C ALA A 227 -0.16 6.34 3.77
N VAL A 228 -0.32 6.48 2.46
CA VAL A 228 -1.64 6.62 1.82
C VAL A 228 -2.52 5.39 2.04
N THR A 229 -1.98 4.17 1.91
CA THR A 229 -2.77 2.94 2.08
C THR A 229 -3.17 2.68 3.53
N HIS A 230 -2.40 3.18 4.51
CA HIS A 230 -2.70 3.03 5.94
C HIS A 230 -3.38 4.26 6.54
N ALA A 231 -3.76 5.24 5.70
CA ALA A 231 -4.27 6.51 6.16
C ALA A 231 -5.56 6.38 6.96
N GLN A 232 -6.48 5.49 6.56
CA GLN A 232 -7.69 5.23 7.33
C GLN A 232 -7.36 4.65 8.71
N THR A 233 -6.55 3.58 8.75
CA THR A 233 -6.21 2.83 9.97
C THR A 233 -5.54 3.70 11.04
N PHE A 234 -4.68 4.64 10.63
CA PHE A 234 -3.95 5.51 11.55
C PHE A 234 -4.48 6.96 11.60
N GLY A 235 -5.62 7.24 10.96
CA GLY A 235 -6.17 8.60 10.93
C GLY A 235 -5.25 9.63 10.25
N LEU A 236 -4.45 9.21 9.25
CA LEU A 236 -3.66 10.15 8.45
C LEU A 236 -4.57 10.89 7.48
N SER A 237 -4.36 12.19 7.40
CA SER A 237 -5.16 13.16 6.65
C SER A 237 -4.40 13.75 5.47
N GLU A 238 -3.07 13.83 5.55
CA GLU A 238 -2.20 14.37 4.51
C GLU A 238 -0.93 13.52 4.36
N VAL A 239 -0.47 13.37 3.12
CA VAL A 239 0.87 12.84 2.79
C VAL A 239 1.51 13.76 1.77
N ARG A 240 2.75 14.22 2.03
CA ARG A 240 3.49 15.14 1.16
C ARG A 240 4.88 14.59 0.87
N PHE A 241 5.25 14.54 -0.40
CA PHE A 241 6.57 14.07 -0.84
C PHE A 241 6.87 14.50 -2.28
N ALA A 242 8.12 14.86 -2.55
CA ALA A 242 8.67 15.11 -3.90
C ALA A 242 7.74 15.93 -4.82
N GLY A 243 7.37 17.13 -4.37
CA GLY A 243 6.53 18.03 -5.16
C GLY A 243 5.04 17.66 -5.22
N ARG A 244 4.58 16.68 -4.43
CA ARG A 244 3.19 16.19 -4.44
C ARG A 244 2.55 16.17 -3.06
N HIS A 245 1.22 16.32 -3.05
CA HIS A 245 0.40 16.29 -1.86
C HIS A 245 -0.88 15.47 -2.09
N TRP A 246 -1.07 14.45 -1.28
CA TRP A 246 -2.31 13.68 -1.17
C TRP A 246 -3.07 14.08 0.09
N ARG A 247 -4.39 14.29 -0.03
CA ARG A 247 -5.30 14.63 1.08
C ARG A 247 -6.41 13.60 1.16
N ALA A 248 -6.68 13.08 2.36
CA ALA A 248 -7.75 12.11 2.58
C ALA A 248 -9.15 12.64 2.19
N SER A 249 -9.40 13.95 2.32
CA SER A 249 -10.66 14.60 1.89
C SER A 249 -10.90 14.55 0.38
N GLU A 250 -9.82 14.50 -0.40
CA GLU A 250 -9.81 14.50 -1.86
C GLU A 250 -9.15 13.21 -2.38
N GLY A 251 -9.13 12.15 -1.56
CA GLY A 251 -8.31 10.97 -1.82
C GLY A 251 -8.65 10.28 -3.15
N HIS A 252 -9.91 10.38 -3.56
CA HIS A 252 -10.39 9.86 -4.84
C HIS A 252 -9.79 10.62 -6.04
N ASP A 253 -9.49 11.91 -5.89
CA ASP A 253 -8.87 12.73 -6.94
C ASP A 253 -7.36 12.48 -7.06
N GLY A 254 -6.76 11.91 -6.01
CA GLY A 254 -5.37 11.50 -5.98
C GLY A 254 -4.43 12.63 -5.58
N TRP A 255 -3.25 12.67 -6.20
CA TRP A 255 -2.17 13.57 -5.82
C TRP A 255 -2.24 14.90 -6.55
N THR A 256 -2.12 15.99 -5.80
CA THR A 256 -2.00 17.36 -6.30
C THR A 256 -0.56 17.83 -6.31
N HIS A 257 -0.25 18.88 -7.07
CA HIS A 257 1.07 19.50 -7.07
C HIS A 257 1.29 20.34 -5.80
N ASP A 258 2.48 20.23 -5.22
CA ASP A 258 2.89 20.98 -4.03
C ASP A 258 4.40 21.22 -4.07
N ALA A 259 4.80 22.39 -4.57
CA ALA A 259 6.20 22.78 -4.71
C ALA A 259 6.97 22.82 -3.37
N LYS A 260 6.28 22.85 -2.23
CA LYS A 260 6.91 22.88 -0.91
C LYS A 260 7.15 21.47 -0.33
N ALA A 261 6.65 20.42 -0.99
CA ALA A 261 6.85 19.05 -0.54
C ALA A 261 8.31 18.61 -0.79
N PRO A 262 9.08 18.23 0.25
CA PRO A 262 10.50 17.94 0.10
C PRO A 262 10.75 16.62 -0.65
N ALA A 263 11.86 16.55 -1.39
CA ALA A 263 12.21 15.40 -2.23
C ALA A 263 12.84 14.22 -1.45
N THR A 264 13.28 14.43 -0.21
CA THR A 264 13.97 13.41 0.60
C THR A 264 13.21 12.98 1.85
N THR A 265 12.09 13.63 2.16
CA THR A 265 11.36 13.47 3.41
C THR A 265 9.88 13.33 3.14
N VAL A 266 9.30 12.20 3.55
CA VAL A 266 7.85 12.00 3.53
C VAL A 266 7.28 12.65 4.77
N ILE A 267 6.33 13.56 4.59
CA ILE A 267 5.61 14.24 5.66
C ILE A 267 4.21 13.66 5.75
N VAL A 268 3.75 13.33 6.96
CA VAL A 268 2.40 12.83 7.24
C VAL A 268 1.72 13.70 8.29
N ARG A 269 0.39 13.83 8.21
CA ARG A 269 -0.45 14.58 9.16
C ARG A 269 -1.63 13.78 9.63
#